data_AF-A0A2K3KKT6-F1
#
_entry.id   AF-A0A2K3KKT6-F1
#
_cell.length_a   1.000
_cell.length_b   1.000
_cell.length_c   1.000
_cell.angle_alpha   90.00
_cell.angle_beta   90.00
_cell.angle_gamma   90.00
#
_symmetry.space_group_name_H-M   'P 1'
#
loop_
_entity.id
_entity.type
_entity.pdbx_description
1 polymer ?
#
loop_
_entity_poly.entity_id
_entity_poly.type
_entity_poly.pdbx_seq_one_letter_code
_entity_poly.pdbx_strand_id
1 'polypeptide(L)'
;MHPYNHISIKVVDDFLPTLQRLRVLSLSKYINITKLPDTIGNLLQLRYLDLSNTGIKSLPDTTCNLYNLQTLILSSCTDLTDLPVHMGNLINLRHLDITDTNIKELPVEIARLENLQTLTVFVVGEQHVGLSIKELRKLTNLQGKLTIKDLHNVIDPREAEDANLKSKEKIEELELLWG
;
A
#
# COMPACT_ATOMS: atom_id res chain seq x y z
N MET A 1 -13.27 26.70 -6.37
CA MET A 1 -13.56 25.84 -5.20
C MET A 1 -14.47 24.72 -5.69
N HIS A 2 -13.93 23.52 -5.90
CA HIS A 2 -14.75 22.36 -6.24
C HIS A 2 -15.55 21.95 -4.99
N PRO A 3 -16.85 21.60 -5.12
CA PRO A 3 -17.58 21.04 -3.99
C PRO A 3 -16.90 19.73 -3.62
N TYR A 4 -16.37 19.66 -2.40
CA TYR A 4 -15.80 18.43 -1.89
C TYR A 4 -16.88 17.36 -1.90
N ASN A 5 -16.57 16.18 -2.47
CA ASN A 5 -17.46 15.04 -2.39
C ASN A 5 -17.63 14.68 -0.92
N HIS A 6 -18.87 14.67 -0.44
CA HIS A 6 -19.19 14.34 0.93
C HIS A 6 -20.08 13.10 0.96
N ILE A 7 -19.66 12.08 1.69
CA ILE A 7 -20.47 10.89 1.97
C ILE A 7 -20.68 10.76 3.47
N SER A 8 -21.89 10.41 3.88
CA SER A 8 -22.14 10.17 5.30
C SER A 8 -21.31 8.98 5.77
N ILE A 9 -20.61 9.12 6.89
CA ILE A 9 -19.87 8.01 7.51
C ILE A 9 -20.78 6.82 7.84
N LYS A 10 -22.08 7.06 8.06
CA LYS A 10 -23.08 6.00 8.22
C LYS A 10 -23.16 5.06 7.02
N VAL A 11 -22.91 5.55 5.81
CA VAL A 11 -22.84 4.67 4.62
C VAL A 11 -21.66 3.71 4.74
N VAL A 12 -20.52 4.20 5.21
CA VAL A 12 -19.31 3.41 5.41
C VAL A 12 -19.52 2.41 6.55
N ASP A 13 -20.02 2.86 7.69
CA ASP A 13 -20.15 2.05 8.92
C ASP A 13 -21.33 1.07 8.86
N ASP A 14 -22.50 1.51 8.39
CA ASP A 14 -23.74 0.73 8.47
C ASP A 14 -23.98 -0.13 7.23
N PHE A 15 -23.64 0.37 6.04
CA PHE A 15 -24.00 -0.31 4.79
C PHE A 15 -22.89 -1.21 4.25
N LEU A 16 -21.62 -0.81 4.31
CA LEU A 16 -20.52 -1.67 3.81
C LEU A 16 -20.57 -3.09 4.37
N PRO A 17 -20.82 -3.34 5.67
CA PRO A 17 -20.88 -4.71 6.21
C PRO A 17 -21.91 -5.61 5.52
N THR A 18 -22.97 -5.02 4.94
CA THR A 18 -24.05 -5.76 4.26
C THR A 18 -23.70 -6.16 2.82
N LEU A 19 -22.70 -5.51 2.22
CA LEU A 19 -22.34 -5.69 0.81
C LEU A 19 -21.37 -6.87 0.60
N GLN A 20 -21.69 -8.05 1.12
CA GLN A 20 -20.78 -9.22 1.15
C GLN A 20 -20.31 -9.72 -0.23
N ARG A 21 -20.98 -9.32 -1.32
CA ARG A 21 -20.62 -9.65 -2.70
C ARG A 21 -19.85 -8.53 -3.41
N LEU A 22 -19.54 -7.44 -2.72
CA LEU A 22 -18.83 -6.30 -3.28
C LEU A 22 -17.44 -6.73 -3.76
N ARG A 23 -17.14 -6.39 -5.02
CA ARG A 23 -15.83 -6.67 -5.64
C ARG A 23 -15.00 -5.42 -5.85
N VAL A 24 -15.66 -4.27 -5.94
CA VAL A 24 -15.05 -2.98 -6.22
C VAL A 24 -15.65 -1.97 -5.25
N LEU A 25 -14.78 -1.30 -4.48
CA LEU A 25 -15.13 -0.19 -3.62
C LEU A 25 -14.19 0.96 -3.95
N SER A 26 -14.75 2.07 -4.43
CA SER A 26 -14.01 3.34 -4.54
C SER A 26 -14.69 4.36 -3.64
N LEU A 27 -13.90 4.91 -2.73
CA LEU A 27 -14.22 6.03 -1.86
C LEU A 27 -13.31 7.23 -2.19
N SER A 28 -12.75 7.23 -3.39
CA SER A 28 -11.82 8.26 -3.85
C SER A 28 -12.44 9.66 -3.76
N LYS A 29 -11.63 10.64 -3.35
CA LYS A 29 -11.98 12.08 -3.23
C LYS A 29 -13.02 12.43 -2.15
N TYR A 30 -13.49 11.47 -1.36
CA TYR A 30 -14.29 11.75 -0.18
C TYR A 30 -13.39 12.13 0.99
N ILE A 31 -12.97 13.40 1.03
CA ILE A 31 -11.99 13.92 2.01
C ILE A 31 -12.40 13.73 3.47
N ASN A 32 -13.71 13.59 3.73
CA ASN A 32 -14.24 13.39 5.07
C ASN A 32 -14.07 11.96 5.60
N ILE A 33 -13.62 11.03 4.75
CA ILE A 33 -13.29 9.67 5.16
C ILE A 33 -11.89 9.69 5.75
N THR A 34 -11.83 9.63 7.07
CA THR A 34 -10.59 9.66 7.86
C THR A 34 -10.22 8.31 8.47
N LYS A 35 -11.15 7.35 8.43
CA LYS A 35 -11.00 5.98 8.90
C LYS A 35 -11.94 5.05 8.13
N LEU A 36 -11.61 3.77 8.11
CA LEU A 36 -12.54 2.70 7.75
C LEU A 36 -12.96 1.92 9.00
N PRO A 37 -14.18 1.36 9.04
CA PRO A 37 -14.59 0.45 10.11
C PRO A 37 -13.88 -0.90 9.96
N ASP A 38 -13.64 -1.59 11.08
CA ASP A 38 -13.02 -2.92 11.09
C ASP A 38 -13.79 -3.95 10.24
N THR A 39 -15.10 -3.73 10.07
CA THR A 39 -15.96 -4.56 9.22
C THR A 39 -15.58 -4.55 7.74
N ILE A 40 -14.70 -3.64 7.28
CA ILE A 40 -14.14 -3.71 5.92
C ILE A 40 -13.52 -5.08 5.64
N GLY A 41 -12.89 -5.70 6.64
CA GLY A 41 -12.28 -7.02 6.53
C GLY A 41 -13.27 -8.16 6.24
N ASN A 42 -14.57 -7.92 6.38
CA ASN A 42 -15.61 -8.90 6.07
C ASN A 42 -15.96 -8.95 4.57
N LEU A 43 -15.48 -7.99 3.78
CA LEU A 43 -15.71 -7.93 2.34
C LEU A 43 -14.82 -8.91 1.58
N LEU A 44 -14.91 -10.20 1.89
CA LEU A 44 -13.98 -11.24 1.40
C LEU A 44 -13.96 -11.38 -0.13
N GLN A 45 -14.96 -10.87 -0.84
CA GLN A 45 -15.02 -10.87 -2.31
C GLN A 45 -14.37 -9.64 -2.95
N LEU A 46 -13.90 -8.68 -2.15
CA LEU A 46 -13.31 -7.43 -2.64
C LEU A 46 -12.01 -7.70 -3.39
N ARG A 47 -11.89 -7.10 -4.57
CA ARG A 47 -10.73 -7.21 -5.47
C ARG A 47 -10.07 -5.86 -5.73
N TYR A 48 -10.84 -4.78 -5.59
CA TYR A 48 -10.38 -3.42 -5.82
C TYR A 48 -10.86 -2.51 -4.70
N LEU A 49 -9.91 -1.85 -4.05
CA LEU A 49 -10.17 -0.84 -3.03
C LEU A 49 -9.40 0.42 -3.38
N ASP A 50 -10.12 1.52 -3.59
CA ASP A 50 -9.56 2.82 -3.90
C ASP A 50 -10.02 3.86 -2.88
N LEU A 51 -9.06 4.34 -2.11
CA LEU A 51 -9.22 5.37 -1.09
C LEU A 51 -8.42 6.62 -1.45
N SER A 52 -7.97 6.75 -2.70
CA SER A 52 -7.14 7.87 -3.13
C SER A 52 -7.80 9.22 -2.84
N ASN A 53 -7.01 10.23 -2.48
CA ASN A 53 -7.51 11.58 -2.17
C ASN A 53 -8.55 11.61 -1.03
N THR A 54 -8.41 10.73 -0.02
CA THR A 54 -9.19 10.78 1.23
C THR A 54 -8.34 11.29 2.38
N GLY A 55 -8.97 11.64 3.50
CA GLY A 55 -8.27 12.05 4.73
C GLY A 55 -7.86 10.88 5.63
N ILE A 56 -7.73 9.66 5.08
CA ILE A 56 -7.50 8.46 5.86
C ILE A 56 -6.12 8.51 6.54
N LYS A 57 -6.11 8.20 7.85
CA LYS A 57 -4.89 8.27 8.67
C LYS A 57 -4.20 6.92 8.83
N SER A 58 -4.99 5.86 8.82
CA SER A 58 -4.55 4.47 8.90
C SER A 58 -5.62 3.56 8.31
N LEU A 59 -5.20 2.37 7.86
CA LEU A 59 -6.12 1.27 7.56
C LEU A 59 -6.32 0.43 8.82
N PRO A 60 -7.53 -0.09 9.11
CA PRO A 60 -7.71 -1.06 10.17
C PRO A 60 -6.97 -2.36 9.82
N ASP A 61 -6.43 -3.07 10.83
CA ASP A 61 -5.69 -4.32 10.63
C ASP A 61 -6.53 -5.39 9.91
N THR A 62 -7.85 -5.37 10.07
CA THR A 62 -8.78 -6.26 9.37
C THR A 62 -8.80 -6.05 7.85
N THR A 63 -8.26 -4.95 7.32
CA THR A 63 -8.03 -4.78 5.88
C THR A 63 -7.16 -5.91 5.33
N CYS A 64 -6.24 -6.45 6.14
CA CYS A 64 -5.40 -7.59 5.79
C CYS A 64 -6.16 -8.93 5.70
N ASN A 65 -7.44 -8.98 6.05
CA ASN A 65 -8.30 -10.15 5.83
C ASN A 65 -8.79 -10.25 4.38
N LEU A 66 -8.60 -9.20 3.57
CA LEU A 66 -9.03 -9.13 2.17
C LEU A 66 -8.08 -9.91 1.25
N TYR A 67 -7.91 -11.21 1.48
CA TYR A 67 -6.95 -12.05 0.75
C TYR A 67 -7.21 -12.12 -0.77
N ASN A 68 -8.41 -11.75 -1.25
CA ASN A 68 -8.76 -11.65 -2.66
C ASN A 68 -8.47 -10.28 -3.30
N LEU A 69 -8.00 -9.30 -2.52
CA LEU A 69 -7.70 -7.96 -2.99
C LEU A 69 -6.55 -8.00 -4.00
N GLN A 70 -6.74 -7.35 -5.14
CA GLN A 70 -5.77 -7.29 -6.25
C GLN A 70 -5.21 -5.88 -6.41
N THR A 71 -6.00 -4.87 -6.11
CA THR A 71 -5.61 -3.46 -6.21
C THR A 71 -6.00 -2.71 -4.95
N LEU A 72 -5.03 -2.01 -4.36
CA LEU A 72 -5.19 -1.07 -3.26
C LEU A 72 -4.58 0.27 -3.66
N ILE A 73 -5.41 1.30 -3.78
CA ILE A 73 -4.98 2.66 -4.14
C ILE A 73 -5.19 3.58 -2.94
N LEU A 74 -4.08 4.15 -2.47
CA LEU A 74 -3.98 5.07 -1.32
C LEU A 74 -3.29 6.37 -1.75
N SER A 75 -3.20 6.64 -3.05
CA SER A 75 -2.49 7.81 -3.56
C SER A 75 -3.11 9.12 -3.07
N SER A 76 -2.23 10.08 -2.73
CA SER A 76 -2.58 11.39 -2.20
C SER A 76 -3.37 11.33 -0.88
N CYS A 77 -3.26 10.24 -0.11
CA CYS A 77 -3.70 10.19 1.28
C CYS A 77 -2.62 10.81 2.19
N THR A 78 -2.59 12.13 2.24
CA THR A 78 -1.50 12.88 2.91
C THR A 78 -1.43 12.66 4.42
N ASP A 79 -2.53 12.24 5.06
CA ASP A 79 -2.54 11.97 6.49
C ASP A 79 -2.17 10.51 6.84
N LEU A 80 -1.98 9.65 5.84
CA LEU A 80 -1.61 8.25 6.03
C LEU A 80 -0.11 8.12 6.33
N THR A 81 0.21 7.65 7.54
CA THR A 81 1.60 7.53 8.03
C THR A 81 2.13 6.11 8.08
N ASP A 82 1.25 5.11 8.09
CA ASP A 82 1.61 3.71 8.30
C ASP A 82 0.65 2.79 7.54
N LEU A 83 1.14 1.59 7.20
CA LEU A 83 0.33 0.48 6.70
C LEU A 83 0.16 -0.58 7.81
N PRO A 84 -0.91 -1.39 7.78
CA PRO A 84 -1.10 -2.45 8.76
C PRO A 84 0.06 -3.45 8.78
N VAL A 85 0.40 -3.99 9.95
CA VAL A 85 1.55 -4.89 10.10
C VAL A 85 1.39 -6.18 9.28
N HIS A 86 0.16 -6.68 9.11
CA HIS A 86 -0.10 -7.94 8.41
C HIS A 86 -0.32 -7.82 6.90
N MET A 87 0.24 -6.79 6.23
CA MET A 87 0.07 -6.58 4.77
C MET A 87 0.40 -7.82 3.93
N GLY A 88 1.31 -8.68 4.39
CA GLY A 88 1.66 -9.94 3.72
C GLY A 88 0.51 -10.97 3.61
N ASN A 89 -0.64 -10.75 4.27
CA ASN A 89 -1.84 -11.58 4.12
C ASN A 89 -2.61 -11.30 2.83
N LEU A 90 -2.36 -10.17 2.17
CA LEU A 90 -2.97 -9.79 0.89
C LEU A 90 -2.31 -10.55 -0.28
N ILE A 91 -2.26 -11.89 -0.21
CA ILE A 91 -1.47 -12.76 -1.11
C ILE A 91 -1.78 -12.61 -2.61
N ASN A 92 -2.95 -12.08 -2.96
CA ASN A 92 -3.37 -11.83 -4.34
C ASN A 92 -3.15 -10.37 -4.79
N LEU A 93 -2.57 -9.52 -3.94
CA LEU A 93 -2.34 -8.12 -4.25
C LEU A 93 -1.31 -7.99 -5.37
N ARG A 94 -1.66 -7.21 -6.38
CA ARG A 94 -0.84 -6.93 -7.57
C ARG A 94 -0.46 -5.47 -7.64
N HIS A 95 -1.30 -4.58 -7.17
CA HIS A 95 -1.06 -3.15 -7.25
C HIS A 95 -1.29 -2.50 -5.90
N LEU A 96 -0.23 -1.90 -5.35
CA LEU A 96 -0.25 -1.04 -4.19
C LEU A 96 0.29 0.33 -4.59
N ASP A 97 -0.60 1.31 -4.66
CA ASP A 97 -0.24 2.70 -4.92
C ASP A 97 -0.34 3.51 -3.62
N ILE A 98 0.82 3.95 -3.14
CA ILE A 98 0.98 4.80 -1.95
C ILE A 98 1.70 6.12 -2.30
N THR A 99 1.56 6.57 -3.55
CA THR A 99 2.14 7.83 -4.04
C THR A 99 1.58 9.01 -3.23
N ASP A 100 2.41 10.02 -2.94
CA ASP A 100 1.99 11.22 -2.19
C ASP A 100 1.33 10.93 -0.82
N THR A 101 1.81 9.89 -0.13
CA THR A 101 1.50 9.60 1.28
C THR A 101 2.65 10.02 2.19
N ASN A 102 2.39 10.12 3.50
CA ASN A 102 3.40 10.41 4.52
C ASN A 102 3.89 9.13 5.21
N ILE A 103 3.84 7.98 4.51
CA ILE A 103 4.32 6.71 5.04
C ILE A 103 5.82 6.77 5.32
N LYS A 104 6.19 6.51 6.58
CA LYS A 104 7.58 6.56 7.05
C LYS A 104 8.26 5.20 7.06
N GLU A 105 7.49 4.13 7.23
CA GLU A 105 8.02 2.76 7.24
C GLU A 105 7.04 1.83 6.53
N LEU A 106 7.59 0.81 5.86
CA LEU A 106 6.80 -0.27 5.30
C LEU A 106 6.83 -1.49 6.25
N PRO A 107 5.71 -2.18 6.45
CA PRO A 107 5.68 -3.41 7.24
C PRO A 107 6.56 -4.47 6.56
N VAL A 108 7.37 -5.19 7.35
CA VAL A 108 8.32 -6.20 6.83
C VAL A 108 7.61 -7.31 6.04
N GLU A 109 6.34 -7.56 6.37
CA GLU A 109 5.46 -8.52 5.74
C GLU A 109 5.15 -8.20 4.28
N ILE A 110 5.37 -6.97 3.80
CA ILE A 110 5.18 -6.61 2.38
C ILE A 110 6.05 -7.47 1.46
N ALA A 111 7.19 -7.96 1.97
CA ALA A 111 8.09 -8.86 1.27
C ALA A 111 7.47 -10.24 0.95
N ARG A 112 6.31 -10.58 1.53
CA ARG A 112 5.53 -11.80 1.22
C ARG A 112 4.64 -11.65 -0.01
N LEU A 113 4.47 -10.43 -0.52
CA LEU A 113 3.61 -10.14 -1.67
C LEU A 113 4.32 -10.44 -2.99
N GLU A 114 4.70 -11.69 -3.24
CA GLU A 114 5.50 -12.09 -4.42
C GLU A 114 4.78 -11.85 -5.76
N ASN A 115 3.45 -11.76 -5.74
CA ASN A 115 2.61 -11.42 -6.90
C ASN A 115 2.50 -9.91 -7.17
N LEU A 116 3.15 -9.07 -6.34
CA LEU A 116 3.06 -7.62 -6.46
C LEU A 116 3.77 -7.16 -7.73
N GLN A 117 3.02 -6.47 -8.58
CA GLN A 117 3.46 -5.93 -9.86
C GLN A 117 3.74 -4.44 -9.75
N THR A 118 2.97 -3.72 -8.95
CA THR A 118 3.17 -2.29 -8.73
C THR A 118 3.29 -2.01 -7.24
N LEU A 119 4.41 -1.39 -6.87
CA LEU A 119 4.64 -0.75 -5.59
C LEU A 119 5.25 0.61 -5.90
N THR A 120 4.51 1.70 -5.67
CA THR A 120 4.99 3.03 -6.11
C THR A 120 6.11 3.58 -5.25
N VAL A 121 6.13 3.26 -3.95
CA VAL A 121 7.18 3.69 -3.01
C VAL A 121 7.68 2.51 -2.19
N PHE A 122 8.99 2.34 -2.11
CA PHE A 122 9.67 1.41 -1.19
C PHE A 122 10.51 2.22 -0.20
N VAL A 123 10.21 2.14 1.10
CA VAL A 123 10.98 2.82 2.15
C VAL A 123 11.96 1.85 2.76
N VAL A 124 13.26 2.13 2.66
CA VAL A 124 14.31 1.32 3.30
C VAL A 124 14.32 1.65 4.79
N GLY A 125 13.93 0.70 5.62
CA GLY A 125 13.89 0.91 7.06
C GLY A 125 15.27 0.87 7.71
N GLU A 126 15.35 1.37 8.96
CA GLU A 126 16.58 1.34 9.75
C GLU A 126 17.11 -0.09 9.95
N GLN A 127 18.43 -0.22 10.07
CA GLN A 127 19.10 -1.52 10.19
C GLN A 127 18.59 -2.33 11.39
N HIS A 128 18.38 -3.63 11.16
CA HIS A 128 17.88 -4.61 12.15
C HIS A 128 16.45 -4.39 12.66
N VAL A 129 15.76 -3.32 12.25
CA VAL A 129 14.40 -3.01 12.69
C VAL A 129 13.44 -3.04 11.50
N GLY A 130 13.72 -2.23 10.48
CA GLY A 130 12.81 -2.02 9.37
C GLY A 130 13.04 -2.94 8.16
N LEU A 131 12.27 -2.68 7.10
CA LEU A 131 12.33 -3.44 5.86
C LEU A 131 13.66 -3.19 5.11
N SER A 132 14.52 -4.20 5.08
CA SER A 132 15.79 -4.14 4.34
C SER A 132 15.56 -4.11 2.83
N ILE A 133 16.39 -3.34 2.12
CA ILE A 133 16.35 -3.24 0.65
C ILE A 133 16.51 -4.59 -0.05
N LYS A 134 17.22 -5.55 0.56
CA LYS A 134 17.41 -6.90 -0.03
C LYS A 134 16.09 -7.64 -0.23
N GLU A 135 15.04 -7.29 0.52
CA GLU A 135 13.72 -7.92 0.40
C GLU A 135 13.06 -7.62 -0.96
N LEU A 136 13.49 -6.57 -1.68
CA LEU A 136 13.10 -6.33 -3.07
C LEU A 136 13.38 -7.53 -3.99
N ARG A 137 14.32 -8.41 -3.63
CA ARG A 137 14.60 -9.65 -4.37
C ARG A 137 13.38 -10.57 -4.47
N LYS A 138 12.48 -10.54 -3.48
CA LYS A 138 11.24 -11.34 -3.46
C LYS A 138 10.16 -10.75 -4.37
N LEU A 139 10.18 -9.45 -4.60
CA LEU A 139 9.20 -8.74 -5.44
C LEU A 139 9.63 -8.78 -6.92
N THR A 140 9.74 -9.98 -7.49
CA THR A 140 10.31 -10.22 -8.83
C THR A 140 9.46 -9.66 -9.97
N ASN A 141 8.16 -9.48 -9.74
CA ASN A 141 7.20 -9.04 -10.75
C ASN A 141 7.03 -7.51 -10.85
N LEU A 142 7.81 -6.74 -10.09
CA LEU A 142 7.70 -5.28 -10.09
C LEU A 142 7.93 -4.68 -11.48
N GLN A 143 7.07 -3.72 -11.82
CA GLN A 143 7.05 -3.04 -13.11
C GLN A 143 6.54 -1.60 -12.96
N GLY A 144 6.80 -0.78 -13.99
CA GLY A 144 6.42 0.63 -14.02
C GLY A 144 7.35 1.51 -13.18
N LYS A 145 6.78 2.51 -12.51
CA LYS A 145 7.53 3.45 -11.65
C LYS A 145 7.74 2.88 -10.25
N LEU A 146 8.97 2.98 -9.75
CA LEU A 146 9.36 2.69 -8.37
C LEU A 146 10.20 3.84 -7.79
N THR A 147 9.77 4.40 -6.67
CA THR A 147 10.59 5.33 -5.87
C THR A 147 11.12 4.59 -4.63
N ILE A 148 12.44 4.56 -4.44
CA ILE A 148 13.08 4.00 -3.24
C ILE A 148 13.52 5.15 -2.33
N LYS A 149 13.00 5.19 -1.11
CA LYS A 149 13.28 6.21 -0.09
C LYS A 149 14.24 5.70 0.97
N ASP A 150 14.85 6.64 1.68
CA ASP A 150 15.71 6.42 2.84
C ASP A 150 16.91 5.50 2.57
N LEU A 151 17.50 5.64 1.37
CA LEU A 151 18.66 4.85 0.97
C LEU A 151 19.90 5.04 1.84
N HIS A 152 19.96 6.12 2.65
CA HIS A 152 20.99 6.27 3.67
C HIS A 152 21.00 5.13 4.71
N ASN A 153 19.89 4.39 4.85
CA ASN A 153 19.79 3.21 5.72
C ASN A 153 20.50 1.95 5.15
N VAL A 154 20.92 1.98 3.88
CA VAL A 154 21.68 0.88 3.26
C VAL A 154 23.16 1.02 3.61
N ILE A 155 23.59 0.34 4.68
CA ILE A 155 24.99 0.36 5.15
C ILE A 155 25.84 -0.69 4.45
N ASP A 156 25.28 -1.88 4.20
CA ASP A 156 25.98 -2.98 3.55
C ASP A 156 25.69 -2.97 2.03
N PRO A 157 26.69 -2.69 1.16
CA PRO A 157 26.49 -2.65 -0.28
C PRO A 157 26.02 -3.99 -0.87
N ARG A 158 26.24 -5.11 -0.17
CA ARG A 158 25.74 -6.43 -0.58
C ARG A 158 24.21 -6.50 -0.55
N GLU A 159 23.54 -5.74 0.33
CA GLU A 159 22.07 -5.71 0.37
C GLU A 159 21.50 -5.02 -0.88
N ALA A 160 22.18 -4.00 -1.41
CA ALA A 160 21.80 -3.35 -2.66
C ALA A 160 22.01 -4.27 -3.87
N GLU A 161 23.05 -5.11 -3.86
CA GLU A 161 23.25 -6.15 -4.87
C GLU A 161 22.15 -7.21 -4.78
N ASP A 162 21.84 -7.69 -3.56
CA ASP A 162 20.79 -8.67 -3.30
C ASP A 162 19.40 -8.20 -3.74
N ALA A 163 19.11 -6.90 -3.63
CA ALA A 163 17.85 -6.30 -4.10
C ALA A 163 17.61 -6.54 -5.61
N ASN A 164 18.68 -6.81 -6.36
CA ASN A 164 18.68 -7.26 -7.75
C ASN A 164 17.83 -6.38 -8.69
N LEU A 165 17.89 -5.06 -8.48
CA LEU A 165 17.14 -4.07 -9.28
C LEU A 165 17.48 -4.14 -10.78
N LYS A 166 18.72 -4.50 -11.12
CA LYS A 166 19.18 -4.64 -12.51
C LYS A 166 18.43 -5.73 -13.30
N SER A 167 17.92 -6.76 -12.63
CA SER A 167 17.14 -7.83 -13.28
C SER A 167 15.66 -7.49 -13.48
N LYS A 168 15.19 -6.39 -12.88
CA LYS A 168 13.77 -5.98 -12.94
C LYS A 168 13.54 -5.13 -14.19
N GLU A 169 13.66 -5.75 -15.36
CA GLU A 169 13.62 -5.09 -16.69
C GLU A 169 12.32 -4.34 -16.97
N LYS A 170 11.24 -4.66 -16.25
CA LYS A 170 9.93 -4.00 -16.39
C LYS A 170 9.80 -2.72 -15.55
N ILE A 171 10.80 -2.37 -14.75
CA ILE A 171 10.86 -1.06 -14.09
C ILE A 171 11.23 -0.03 -15.15
N GLU A 172 10.29 0.86 -15.44
CA GLU A 172 10.39 1.87 -16.49
C GLU A 172 10.96 3.18 -15.94
N GLU A 173 10.67 3.47 -14.67
CA GLU A 173 11.15 4.67 -13.97
C GLU A 173 11.63 4.27 -12.57
N LEU A 174 12.87 4.64 -12.25
CA LEU A 174 13.47 4.40 -10.93
C LEU A 174 13.91 5.74 -10.34
N GLU A 175 13.31 6.10 -9.22
CA GLU A 175 13.70 7.26 -8.43
C GLU A 175 14.32 6.79 -7.12
N LEU A 176 15.45 7.37 -6.75
CA LEU A 176 16.24 6.94 -5.60
C LEU A 176 16.47 8.16 -4.69
N LEU A 177 16.05 8.09 -3.43
CA LEU A 177 16.11 9.19 -2.46
C LEU A 177 16.91 8.76 -1.21
N TRP A 178 17.83 9.63 -0.77
CA TRP A 178 18.81 9.37 0.30
C TRP A 178 18.40 9.96 1.66
N GLY A 179 17.21 10.55 1.79
CA GLY A 179 16.76 11.27 2.99
C GLY A 179 16.35 12.71 2.67
#